data_AF-A0A0Q4DYF0-F1
#
_entry.id   AF-A0A0Q4DYF0-F1
#
_cell.length_a   1.000
_cell.length_b   1.000
_cell.length_c   1.000
_cell.angle_alpha   90.00
_cell.angle_beta   90.00
_cell.angle_gamma   90.00
#
_symmetry.space_group_name_H-M   'P 1'
#
loop_
_entity.id
_entity.type
_entity.pdbx_description
1 polymer ?
#
loop_
_entity_poly.entity_id
_entity_poly.type
_entity_poly.pdbx_seq_one_letter_code
_entity_poly.pdbx_strand_id
1 'polypeptide(L)'
;MKIKKSKLLRSNILPIEDEVNWMFLVIGDYTYSFVYKFEDPENAQYDVPFSVKIAFTFFDLVKDKLVLNHKYTVLRGQEEVGTIILEDFLLNE
;
A
#
# COMPACT_ATOMS: atom_id res chain seq x y z
N MET A 1 6.47 -2.84 -2.24
CA MET A 1 5.57 -2.94 -1.06
C MET A 1 5.74 -4.30 -0.39
N LYS A 2 5.59 -4.41 0.94
CA LYS A 2 5.55 -5.70 1.66
C LYS A 2 4.44 -5.64 2.70
N ILE A 3 3.50 -6.58 2.65
CA ILE A 3 2.39 -6.69 3.62
C ILE A 3 2.35 -8.05 4.29
N LYS A 4 1.97 -8.05 5.56
CA LYS A 4 1.56 -9.18 6.37
C LYS A 4 0.10 -9.49 6.09
N LYS A 5 -0.27 -10.75 6.29
CA LYS A 5 -1.67 -11.15 6.25
C LYS A 5 -2.43 -10.53 7.42
N SER A 6 -3.48 -9.76 7.13
CA SER A 6 -4.35 -9.21 8.17
C SER A 6 -5.05 -10.32 8.95
N LYS A 7 -5.25 -10.12 10.25
CA LYS A 7 -6.01 -11.05 11.09
C LYS A 7 -7.48 -11.18 10.68
N LEU A 8 -8.00 -10.21 9.93
CA LEU A 8 -9.38 -10.19 9.44
C LEU A 8 -9.58 -11.13 8.23
N LEU A 9 -8.49 -11.63 7.64
CA LEU A 9 -8.53 -12.45 6.44
C LEU A 9 -8.58 -13.95 6.75
N ARG A 10 -9.29 -14.70 5.90
CA ARG A 10 -9.31 -16.17 5.95
C ARG A 10 -7.91 -16.74 5.70
N SER A 11 -7.58 -17.86 6.33
CA SER A 11 -6.22 -18.44 6.34
C SER A 11 -5.62 -18.76 4.96
N ASN A 12 -6.43 -19.03 3.93
CA ASN A 12 -5.93 -19.55 2.65
C ASN A 12 -5.94 -18.57 1.46
N ILE A 13 -6.33 -17.31 1.67
CA ILE A 13 -6.30 -16.33 0.57
C ILE A 13 -4.89 -15.81 0.28
N LEU A 14 -4.62 -15.56 -1.00
CA LEU A 14 -3.44 -14.85 -1.51
C LEU A 14 -3.66 -13.32 -1.49
N PRO A 15 -2.59 -12.50 -1.61
CA PRO A 15 -2.73 -11.05 -1.74
C PRO A 15 -3.58 -10.61 -2.94
N ILE A 16 -3.51 -11.32 -4.07
CA ILE A 16 -4.31 -11.02 -5.27
C ILE A 16 -5.81 -11.30 -5.07
N GLU A 17 -6.14 -12.24 -4.19
CA GLU A 17 -7.51 -12.62 -3.84
C GLU A 17 -8.06 -11.78 -2.67
N ASP A 18 -7.25 -10.87 -2.11
CA ASP A 18 -7.67 -9.94 -1.08
C ASP A 18 -8.59 -8.90 -1.73
N GLU A 19 -9.91 -9.11 -1.60
CA GLU A 19 -10.93 -8.16 -2.02
C GLU A 19 -10.57 -6.78 -1.44
N VAL A 20 -10.31 -5.83 -2.33
CA VAL A 20 -9.68 -4.53 -2.06
C VAL A 20 -10.10 -3.96 -0.71
N ASN A 21 -9.15 -3.88 0.21
CA ASN A 21 -9.34 -3.19 1.47
C ASN A 21 -8.90 -1.74 1.35
N TRP A 22 -9.58 -0.89 2.10
CA TRP A 22 -9.18 0.50 2.26
C TRP A 22 -7.82 0.52 2.98
N MET A 23 -6.75 0.74 2.21
CA MET A 23 -5.39 0.83 2.73
C MET A 23 -5.06 2.29 3.02
N PHE A 24 -4.27 2.50 4.06
CA PHE A 24 -3.81 3.82 4.46
C PHE A 24 -2.30 3.86 4.58
N LEU A 25 -1.72 4.97 4.15
CA LEU A 25 -0.32 5.27 4.35
C LEU A 25 -0.18 6.24 5.53
N VAL A 26 0.69 5.93 6.49
CA VAL A 26 1.00 6.82 7.62
C VAL A 26 2.08 7.81 7.19
N ILE A 27 1.78 9.11 7.26
CA ILE A 27 2.72 10.19 6.93
C ILE A 27 2.63 11.26 8.02
N GLY A 28 3.67 11.35 8.86
CA GLY A 28 3.63 12.17 10.07
C GLY A 28 2.49 11.71 10.98
N ASP A 29 1.69 12.65 11.46
CA ASP A 29 0.54 12.39 12.35
C ASP A 29 -0.75 12.02 11.60
N TYR A 30 -0.70 11.88 10.27
CA TYR A 30 -1.88 11.70 9.42
C TYR A 30 -1.85 10.37 8.68
N THR A 31 -3.04 9.87 8.34
CA THR A 31 -3.23 8.70 7.48
C THR A 31 -3.92 9.10 6.20
N TYR A 32 -3.41 8.59 5.07
CA TYR A 32 -3.92 8.91 3.74
C TYR A 32 -4.33 7.64 3.03
N SER A 33 -5.59 7.61 2.58
CA SER A 33 -6.07 6.45 1.83
C SER A 33 -5.46 6.37 0.44
N PHE A 34 -5.16 5.14 0.04
CA PHE A 34 -4.73 4.83 -1.32
C PHE A 34 -5.33 3.51 -1.79
N VAL A 35 -5.44 3.39 -3.10
CA VAL A 35 -5.67 2.12 -3.79
C VAL A 35 -4.39 1.71 -4.48
N TYR A 36 -4.24 0.41 -4.74
CA TYR A 36 -3.06 -0.09 -5.44
C TYR A 36 -3.42 -1.19 -6.43
N LYS A 37 -2.53 -1.42 -7.38
CA LYS A 37 -2.60 -2.49 -8.36
C LYS A 37 -1.25 -3.22 -8.39
N PHE A 38 -1.27 -4.54 -8.35
CA PHE A 38 -0.07 -5.36 -8.52
C PHE A 38 0.52 -5.16 -9.92
N GLU A 39 1.85 -5.09 -10.00
CA GLU A 39 2.56 -5.15 -11.28
C GLU A 39 2.74 -6.59 -11.76
N ASP A 40 3.01 -7.51 -10.84
CA ASP A 40 3.09 -8.95 -11.07
C ASP A 40 2.17 -9.69 -10.08
N PRO A 41 0.88 -9.83 -10.42
CA PRO A 41 -0.13 -10.35 -9.50
C PRO A 41 0.04 -11.85 -9.19
N GLU A 42 0.59 -12.64 -10.11
CA GLU A 42 0.73 -14.09 -9.95
C GLU A 42 1.81 -14.47 -8.93
N ASN A 43 2.82 -13.60 -8.77
CA ASN A 43 3.93 -13.81 -7.84
C ASN A 43 3.76 -13.05 -6.50
N ALA A 44 2.65 -12.35 -6.31
CA ALA A 44 2.41 -11.59 -5.08
C ALA A 44 2.16 -12.52 -3.88
N GLN A 45 2.99 -12.42 -2.85
CA GLN A 45 2.88 -13.21 -1.62
C GLN A 45 2.92 -12.33 -0.37
N TYR A 46 2.21 -12.75 0.68
CA TYR A 46 2.34 -12.12 2.00
C TYR A 46 3.76 -12.29 2.53
N ASP A 47 4.20 -11.32 3.33
CA ASP A 47 5.53 -11.26 3.95
C ASP A 47 6.72 -11.22 2.98
N VAL A 48 6.45 -11.13 1.68
CA VAL A 48 7.44 -10.98 0.60
C VAL A 48 7.26 -9.61 -0.05
N PRO A 49 8.35 -8.90 -0.41
CA PRO A 49 8.24 -7.67 -1.20
C PRO A 49 7.70 -7.93 -2.61
N PHE A 50 6.80 -7.08 -3.09
CA PHE A 50 6.27 -7.07 -4.45
C PHE A 50 6.05 -5.64 -4.96
N SER A 51 6.06 -5.45 -6.28
CA SER A 51 5.85 -4.16 -6.92
C SER A 51 4.37 -3.86 -7.12
N VAL A 52 4.01 -2.60 -6.90
CA VAL A 52 2.64 -2.10 -7.06
C VAL A 52 2.65 -0.71 -7.65
N LYS A 53 1.60 -0.38 -8.40
CA LYS A 53 1.22 0.99 -8.70
C LYS A 53 0.23 1.45 -7.65
N ILE A 54 0.43 2.64 -7.09
CA ILE A 54 -0.48 3.22 -6.10
C ILE A 54 -1.14 4.47 -6.65
N ALA A 55 -2.36 4.74 -6.20
CA ALA A 55 -3.06 6.00 -6.43
C ALA A 55 -3.68 6.47 -5.12
N PHE A 56 -3.45 7.73 -4.76
CA PHE A 56 -4.04 8.35 -3.58
C PHE A 56 -5.38 8.99 -3.93
N THR A 57 -6.37 8.84 -3.04
CA THR A 57 -7.70 9.45 -3.22
C THR A 57 -7.65 10.98 -3.27
N PHE A 58 -6.68 11.59 -2.56
CA PHE A 58 -6.47 13.05 -2.52
C PHE A 58 -5.00 13.38 -2.77
N PHE A 59 -4.49 13.03 -3.95
CA PHE A 59 -3.05 13.15 -4.26
C PHE A 59 -2.50 14.57 -4.03
N ASP A 60 -3.24 15.63 -4.37
CA ASP A 60 -2.79 17.01 -4.17
C ASP A 60 -2.50 17.37 -2.71
N LEU A 61 -3.18 16.75 -1.74
CA LEU A 61 -2.93 16.98 -0.32
C LEU A 61 -1.72 16.18 0.21
N VAL A 62 -1.31 15.16 -0.54
CA VAL A 62 -0.31 14.16 -0.12
C VAL A 62 1.03 14.40 -0.80
N LYS A 63 1.04 14.85 -2.06
CA LYS A 63 2.23 14.94 -2.91
C LYS A 63 3.40 15.67 -2.26
N ASP A 64 3.13 16.79 -1.58
CA ASP A 64 4.17 17.62 -0.95
C ASP A 64 4.73 17.00 0.35
N LYS A 65 4.10 15.92 0.84
CA LYS A 65 4.51 15.19 2.05
C LYS A 65 5.19 13.85 1.72
N LEU A 66 5.16 13.43 0.46
CA LEU A 66 5.80 12.20 0.03
C LEU A 66 7.27 12.45 -0.29
N VAL A 67 8.10 11.50 0.13
CA VAL A 67 9.55 11.49 -0.03
C VAL A 67 9.89 10.18 -0.72
N LEU A 68 10.52 10.26 -1.89
CA LEU A 68 10.98 9.08 -2.61
C LEU A 68 12.05 8.35 -1.80
N ASN A 69 12.12 7.04 -1.97
CA ASN A 69 13.00 6.13 -1.25
C ASN A 69 12.80 6.12 0.27
N HIS A 70 11.73 6.75 0.77
CA HIS A 70 11.32 6.66 2.16
C HIS A 70 10.42 5.45 2.40
N LYS A 71 10.60 4.82 3.56
CA LYS A 71 9.81 3.65 3.97
C LYS A 71 8.64 4.10 4.83
N TYR A 72 7.44 3.96 4.29
CA TYR A 72 6.19 4.31 4.95
C TYR A 72 5.51 3.09 5.55
N THR A 73 4.77 3.32 6.63
CA THR A 73 3.90 2.31 7.26
C THR A 73 2.55 2.24 6.54
N VAL A 74 2.09 1.02 6.30
CA VAL A 74 0.81 0.73 5.66
C VAL A 74 -0.15 0.13 6.69
N LEU A 75 -1.34 0.70 6.76
CA LEU A 75 -2.44 0.22 7.60
C LEU A 75 -3.58 -0.33 6.76
N ARG A 76 -4.32 -1.29 7.33
CA ARG A 76 -5.64 -1.75 6.88
C ARG A 76 -6.64 -1.42 7.98
N GLY A 77 -7.46 -0.40 7.76
CA GLY A 77 -8.18 0.25 8.86
C GLY A 77 -7.19 0.78 9.91
N GLN A 78 -7.22 0.22 11.12
CA GLN A 78 -6.27 0.55 12.21
C GLN A 78 -5.14 -0.46 12.38
N GLU A 79 -5.14 -1.58 11.65
CA GLU A 79 -4.12 -2.61 11.77
C GLU A 79 -2.89 -2.25 10.94
N GLU A 80 -1.71 -2.23 11.54
CA GLU A 80 -0.46 -2.17 10.79
C GLU A 80 -0.23 -3.49 10.07
N VAL A 81 -0.27 -3.42 8.74
CA VAL A 81 -0.13 -4.59 7.87
C VAL A 81 1.13 -4.57 7.05
N GLY A 82 1.92 -3.50 7.02
CA GLY A 82 3.15 -3.57 6.24
C GLY A 82 3.83 -2.24 5.99
N THR A 83 4.66 -2.25 4.95
CA THR A 83 5.46 -1.07 4.59
C THR A 83 5.58 -0.95 3.07
N ILE A 84 5.76 0.27 2.59
CA ILE A 84 5.99 0.57 1.17
C ILE A 84 7.11 1.59 1.04
N ILE A 85 7.89 1.43 -0.03
CA ILE A 85 8.90 2.39 -0.46
C ILE A 85 8.40 2.92 -1.80
N LEU A 86 8.38 4.24 -1.94
CA LEU A 86 7.96 4.91 -3.17
C LEU A 86 9.21 5.23 -3.99
N GLU A 87 9.27 4.72 -5.20
CA GLU A 87 10.45 4.87 -6.07
C GLU A 87 10.28 5.96 -7.11
N ASP A 88 9.03 6.23 -7.53
CA ASP A 88 8.70 7.24 -8.54
C ASP A 88 7.26 7.78 -8.36
N PHE A 89 6.98 8.95 -8.94
CA PHE A 89 5.64 9.52 -9.10
C PHE A 89 5.27 9.58 -10.57
N LEU A 90 4.30 8.78 -10.98
CA LEU A 90 3.66 8.95 -12.28
C LEU A 90 2.62 10.07 -12.16
N LEU A 91 3.04 11.30 -12.45
CA LEU A 91 2.13 12.42 -12.67
C LEU A 91 1.51 12.23 -14.06
N ASN A 92 0.24 11.84 -14.12
CA ASN A 92 -0.50 11.94 -15.37
C ASN A 92 -0.82 13.43 -15.57
N GLU A 93 -0.10 14.07 -16.49
CA GLU A 93 -0.45 15.39 -17.06
C GLU A 93 -1.69 15.30 -17.97
#